data_AF-A0A7T5R850-F1
#
_entry.id   AF-A0A7T5R850-F1
#
_cell.length_a   1.000
_cell.length_b   1.000
_cell.length_c   1.000
_cell.angle_alpha   90.00
_cell.angle_beta   90.00
_cell.angle_gamma   90.00
#
_symmetry.space_group_name_H-M   'P 1'
#
loop_
_entity.id
_entity.type
_entity.pdbx_description
1 polymer ?
#
loop_
_entity_poly.entity_id
_entity_poly.type
_entity_poly.pdbx_seq_one_letter_code
_entity_poly.pdbx_strand_id
1 'polypeptide(L)'
;MVEAPQEIIGRLLEDVHERTTHAGKVFENYTIAVRGVPMEIEISRTEGRATPSYILKYPALTPTGPGTEAEIRSQLIKRFKPTSLKFTTVDEYRNVEERFESTTYDILETMMPNLGAREKKMLAVRLLMEMIGLDKLEPLLHDDSLEEICVNSSGVPAMVYHRKYGWLTTNVVIATEKAIDDLAEKIASRFGKEINIARPLLDDAMLVTGDRVTATLYPISTKGNTLTIRKFRRNPWTIVDFISPDIKTLSPEVAALLWTSVQYELNMLIAGGTASGKTSLLNAVLLFVPPEQRIISIEDARELNLPETLHWIPLTTRASVGEKADQITVLDLMLSAMRMRPDRIVLGEVRTSQEAQTLFEASDTGHSTYSTLHATRIDGIFRRLLNPPINVPKTMMASMHLALVQYRQKRLGFRRTLEVAEITSTGDSFERVDVKANTLFRWNARKDALERVGESARLVEELLFFSGMTRQEMDQDLEEKTRILNWMLAENVRSIEEVSKVINAYYTDKEDLLGAMSRGKPPEGDRGAEGV
;
A
#
# COMPACT_ATOMS: atom_id res chain seq x y z
N MET A 1 30.38 47.64 -21.14
CA MET A 1 30.51 46.29 -21.71
C MET A 1 29.72 45.36 -20.83
N VAL A 2 28.57 44.89 -21.32
CA VAL A 2 27.63 44.05 -20.59
C VAL A 2 27.90 42.63 -21.08
N GLU A 3 28.35 41.73 -20.20
CA GLU A 3 28.60 40.32 -20.52
C GLU A 3 27.32 39.66 -21.07
N ALA A 4 27.47 38.75 -22.04
CA ALA A 4 26.35 38.12 -22.71
C ALA A 4 25.67 37.07 -21.80
N PRO A 5 24.34 36.85 -21.88
CA PRO A 5 23.62 35.90 -21.02
C PRO A 5 24.15 34.46 -21.06
N GLN A 6 24.81 34.06 -22.16
CA GLN A 6 25.42 32.73 -22.30
C GLN A 6 26.69 32.55 -21.44
N GLU A 7 27.45 33.61 -21.17
CA GLU A 7 28.62 33.54 -20.27
C GLU A 7 28.20 33.44 -18.80
N ILE A 8 27.07 34.05 -18.42
CA ILE A 8 26.47 33.92 -17.09
C ILE A 8 25.93 32.50 -16.86
N ILE A 9 25.29 31.91 -17.86
CA ILE A 9 24.80 30.52 -17.81
C ILE A 9 25.96 29.53 -17.82
N GLY A 10 27.02 29.79 -18.59
CA GLY A 10 28.26 29.00 -18.58
C GLY A 10 28.93 28.96 -17.21
N ARG A 11 29.10 30.13 -16.56
CA ARG A 11 29.63 30.22 -15.19
C ARG A 11 28.71 29.56 -14.15
N LEU A 12 27.38 29.67 -14.29
CA LEU A 12 26.42 28.97 -13.41
C LEU A 12 26.47 27.45 -13.57
N LEU A 13 26.76 26.94 -14.77
CA LEU A 13 26.91 25.50 -15.03
C LEU A 13 28.28 24.96 -14.59
N GLU A 14 29.35 25.75 -14.71
CA GLU A 14 30.67 25.45 -14.11
C GLU A 14 30.62 25.49 -12.58
N ASP A 15 29.89 26.45 -11.97
CA ASP A 15 29.65 26.50 -10.52
C ASP A 15 28.83 25.29 -10.01
N VAL A 16 28.00 24.68 -10.86
CA VAL A 16 27.26 23.45 -10.55
C VAL A 16 28.15 22.20 -10.72
N HIS A 17 29.15 22.24 -11.60
CA HIS A 17 30.06 21.13 -11.83
C HIS A 17 31.24 21.10 -10.82
N GLU A 18 31.78 22.26 -10.43
CA GLU A 18 32.91 22.38 -9.48
C GLU A 18 32.51 22.30 -7.99
N ARG A 19 31.21 22.32 -7.65
CA ARG A 19 30.72 22.14 -6.26
C ARG A 19 30.46 20.69 -5.86
N THR A 20 31.18 19.73 -6.43
CA THR A 20 31.11 18.30 -6.05
C THR A 20 32.12 17.89 -4.97
N THR A 21 32.66 18.84 -4.20
CA THR A 21 33.52 18.56 -3.02
C THR A 21 33.07 19.28 -1.76
N HIS A 22 31.76 19.40 -1.52
CA HIS A 22 31.26 19.77 -0.20
C HIS A 22 30.90 18.50 0.58
N ALA A 23 31.55 18.33 1.74
CA ALA A 23 31.46 17.19 2.64
C ALA A 23 30.03 17.01 3.18
N GLY A 24 29.14 16.45 2.37
CA GLY A 24 27.80 16.07 2.77
C GLY A 24 27.83 14.83 3.66
N LYS A 25 26.87 14.75 4.60
CA LYS A 25 26.69 13.53 5.39
C LYS A 25 25.89 12.52 4.56
N VAL A 26 26.54 11.42 4.17
CA VAL A 26 25.85 10.26 3.59
C VAL A 26 25.15 9.51 4.73
N PHE A 27 23.86 9.22 4.54
CA PHE A 27 23.06 8.45 5.47
C PHE A 27 23.02 6.97 5.11
N GLU A 28 22.84 6.65 3.83
CA GLU A 28 22.63 5.28 3.36
C GLU A 28 22.93 5.16 1.86
N ASN A 29 23.46 4.01 1.46
CA ASN A 29 23.66 3.63 0.07
C ASN A 29 23.05 2.24 -0.15
N TYR A 30 22.29 2.07 -1.22
CA TYR A 30 21.72 0.78 -1.59
C TYR A 30 21.49 0.71 -3.10
N THR A 31 21.25 -0.50 -3.60
CA THR A 31 21.02 -0.77 -5.02
C THR A 31 19.62 -1.30 -5.22
N ILE A 32 18.94 -0.78 -6.23
CA ILE A 32 17.67 -1.34 -6.72
C ILE A 32 17.90 -1.98 -8.09
N ALA A 33 17.09 -2.98 -8.43
CA ALA A 33 17.12 -3.61 -9.74
C ALA A 33 15.91 -3.16 -10.56
N VAL A 34 16.15 -2.38 -11.62
CA VAL A 34 15.10 -2.00 -12.58
C VAL A 34 15.18 -2.97 -13.76
N ARG A 35 14.27 -3.95 -13.81
CA ARG A 35 14.26 -4.99 -14.87
C ARG A 35 15.61 -5.70 -15.03
N GLY A 36 16.25 -5.99 -13.89
CA GLY A 36 17.57 -6.63 -13.83
C GLY A 36 18.76 -5.72 -14.17
N VAL A 37 18.55 -4.41 -14.35
CA VAL A 37 19.62 -3.41 -14.42
C VAL A 37 19.81 -2.78 -13.03
N PRO A 38 20.98 -2.93 -12.39
CA PRO A 38 21.22 -2.34 -11.08
C PRO A 38 21.37 -0.82 -11.19
N MET A 39 20.68 -0.09 -10.31
CA MET A 39 20.82 1.35 -10.14
C MET A 39 21.20 1.64 -8.69
N GLU A 40 22.22 2.49 -8.50
CA GLU A 40 22.68 2.87 -7.17
C GLU A 40 21.91 4.08 -6.67
N ILE A 41 21.56 4.05 -5.39
CA ILE A 41 20.87 5.12 -4.69
C ILE A 41 21.76 5.54 -3.52
N GLU A 42 21.98 6.84 -3.43
CA GLU A 42 22.63 7.48 -2.29
C GLU A 42 21.64 8.43 -1.61
N ILE A 43 21.45 8.24 -0.31
CA ILE A 43 20.73 9.18 0.53
C ILE A 43 21.76 10.01 1.29
N SER A 44 21.80 11.32 1.00
CA SER A 44 22.79 12.21 1.59
C SER A 44 22.20 13.58 1.90
N ARG A 45 22.88 14.34 2.78
CA ARG A 45 22.52 15.73 3.06
C ARG A 45 23.71 16.62 2.81
N THR A 46 23.56 17.52 1.84
CA THR A 46 24.50 18.61 1.62
C THR A 46 24.35 19.66 2.72
N GLU A 47 25.47 20.21 3.16
CA GLU A 47 25.51 21.29 4.14
C GLU A 47 24.69 22.51 3.64
N GLY A 48 23.90 23.13 4.51
CA GLY A 48 23.01 24.25 4.15
C GLY A 48 21.64 23.89 3.55
N ARG A 49 21.38 22.62 3.20
CA ARG A 49 20.04 22.18 2.75
C ARG A 49 19.22 21.55 3.87
N ALA A 50 18.00 22.07 4.08
CA ALA A 50 17.07 21.54 5.07
C ALA A 50 16.55 20.15 4.67
N THR A 51 16.25 19.92 3.40
CA THR A 51 15.76 18.62 2.90
C THR A 51 16.94 17.76 2.44
N PRO A 52 17.06 16.50 2.88
CA PRO A 52 18.06 15.59 2.33
C PRO A 52 17.77 15.22 0.88
N SER A 53 18.77 14.66 0.21
CA SER A 53 18.73 14.29 -1.20
C SER A 53 18.65 12.79 -1.41
N TYR A 54 17.94 12.41 -2.47
CA TYR A 54 17.89 11.06 -3.04
C TYR A 54 18.61 11.11 -4.38
N ILE A 55 19.82 10.56 -4.45
CA ILE A 55 20.65 10.62 -5.66
C ILE A 55 20.58 9.27 -6.37
N LEU A 56 19.85 9.23 -7.48
CA LEU A 56 19.77 8.10 -8.38
C LEU A 56 20.95 8.14 -9.36
N LYS A 57 21.79 7.11 -9.35
CA LYS A 57 22.93 6.97 -10.25
C LYS A 57 22.61 5.91 -11.30
N TYR A 58 22.54 6.33 -12.55
CA TYR A 58 22.38 5.41 -13.68
C TYR A 58 23.71 4.71 -13.96
N PRO A 59 23.70 3.41 -14.26
CA PRO A 59 24.91 2.74 -14.72
C PRO A 59 25.40 3.36 -16.02
N ALA A 60 26.71 3.58 -16.12
CA ALA A 60 27.32 4.23 -17.26
C ALA A 60 27.06 3.43 -18.55
N LEU A 61 26.50 4.10 -19.55
CA LEU A 61 26.36 3.59 -20.91
C LEU A 61 27.45 4.20 -21.78
N THR A 62 28.08 3.39 -22.62
CA THR A 62 28.93 3.90 -23.69
C THR A 62 28.10 4.86 -24.55
N PRO A 63 28.52 6.13 -24.72
CA PRO A 63 27.73 7.11 -25.45
C PRO A 63 27.42 6.63 -26.86
N THR A 64 26.13 6.41 -27.16
CA THR A 64 25.65 6.25 -28.52
C THR A 64 25.51 7.64 -29.14
N GLY A 65 26.06 7.84 -30.34
CA GLY A 65 25.89 9.12 -31.04
C GLY A 65 24.40 9.48 -31.17
N PRO A 66 23.99 10.76 -31.02
CA PRO A 66 22.58 11.17 -31.03
C PRO A 66 21.79 10.66 -32.25
N GLY A 67 22.44 10.57 -33.41
CA GLY A 67 21.83 10.06 -34.65
C GLY A 67 21.51 8.56 -34.61
N THR A 68 22.35 7.74 -33.97
CA THR A 68 22.15 6.29 -33.86
C THR A 68 20.92 5.97 -33.01
N GLU A 69 20.78 6.66 -31.88
CA GLU A 69 19.66 6.43 -30.96
C GLU A 69 18.33 6.93 -31.54
N ALA A 70 18.35 8.04 -32.29
CA ALA A 70 17.18 8.51 -33.03
C ALA A 70 16.72 7.49 -34.09
N GLU A 71 17.65 6.85 -34.80
CA GLU A 71 17.33 5.82 -35.78
C GLU A 71 16.79 4.54 -35.12
N ILE A 72 17.37 4.10 -33.99
CA ILE A 72 16.83 2.98 -33.21
C ILE A 72 15.37 3.25 -32.79
N ARG A 73 15.07 4.46 -32.29
CA ARG A 73 13.69 4.86 -31.94
C ARG A 73 12.77 4.85 -33.16
N SER A 74 13.23 5.37 -34.30
CA SER A 74 12.48 5.35 -35.56
C SER A 74 12.10 3.93 -35.98
N GLN A 75 13.05 2.99 -35.90
CA GLN A 75 12.81 1.57 -36.19
C GLN A 75 11.83 0.94 -35.20
N LEU A 76 11.96 1.23 -33.90
CA LEU A 76 11.04 0.76 -32.87
C LEU A 76 9.61 1.28 -33.09
N ILE A 77 9.43 2.56 -33.42
CA ILE A 77 8.10 3.12 -33.73
C ILE A 77 7.47 2.38 -34.91
N LYS A 78 8.23 2.11 -35.97
CA LYS A 78 7.75 1.41 -37.18
C LYS A 78 7.40 -0.06 -36.92
N ARG A 79 8.28 -0.81 -36.24
CA ARG A 79 8.14 -2.26 -36.03
C ARG A 79 7.20 -2.61 -34.88
N PHE A 80 7.28 -1.87 -33.78
CA PHE A 80 6.58 -2.21 -32.54
C PHE A 80 5.25 -1.46 -32.36
N LYS A 81 5.12 -0.24 -32.91
CA LYS A 81 3.93 0.64 -32.77
C LYS A 81 3.50 0.87 -31.30
N PRO A 82 4.37 1.49 -30.48
CA PRO A 82 4.17 1.63 -29.04
C PRO A 82 2.93 2.47 -28.67
N THR A 83 2.59 3.48 -29.47
CA THR A 83 1.49 4.44 -29.21
C THR A 83 0.10 3.80 -29.29
N SER A 84 -0.04 2.64 -29.92
CA SER A 84 -1.33 1.92 -30.03
C SER A 84 -1.59 0.92 -28.91
N LEU A 85 -0.67 0.79 -27.95
CA LEU A 85 -0.79 -0.22 -26.90
C LEU A 85 -1.76 0.21 -25.81
N LYS A 86 -2.70 -0.69 -25.51
CA LYS A 86 -3.52 -0.64 -24.30
C LYS A 86 -3.26 -1.91 -23.53
N PHE A 87 -2.90 -1.76 -22.27
CA PHE A 87 -2.77 -2.84 -21.31
C PHE A 87 -3.37 -2.34 -19.99
N THR A 88 -4.15 -3.21 -19.38
CA THR A 88 -4.91 -2.95 -18.15
C THR A 88 -4.50 -3.90 -17.03
N THR A 89 -3.83 -5.00 -17.37
CA THR A 89 -3.32 -5.99 -16.41
C THR A 89 -1.79 -6.05 -16.40
N VAL A 90 -1.25 -6.62 -15.32
CA VAL A 90 0.19 -6.85 -15.18
C VAL A 90 0.71 -7.82 -16.24
N ASP A 91 -0.06 -8.86 -16.58
CA ASP A 91 0.37 -9.85 -17.58
C ASP A 91 0.35 -9.29 -19.01
N GLU A 92 -0.65 -8.47 -19.35
CA GLU A 92 -0.65 -7.74 -20.62
C GLU A 92 0.58 -6.83 -20.74
N TYR A 93 0.93 -6.15 -19.65
CA TYR A 93 2.11 -5.32 -19.58
C TYR A 93 3.39 -6.14 -19.75
N ARG A 94 3.52 -7.27 -19.05
CA ARG A 94 4.67 -8.18 -19.17
C ARG A 94 4.85 -8.68 -20.62
N ASN A 95 3.77 -9.10 -21.27
CA ASN A 95 3.81 -9.52 -22.67
C ASN A 95 4.28 -8.40 -23.62
N VAL A 96 3.84 -7.17 -23.36
CA VAL A 96 4.29 -5.97 -24.09
C VAL A 96 5.77 -5.72 -23.86
N GLU A 97 6.26 -5.87 -22.63
CA GLU A 97 7.66 -5.70 -22.27
C GLU A 97 8.54 -6.75 -22.97
N GLU A 98 8.19 -8.03 -22.89
CA GLU A 98 8.93 -9.12 -23.54
C GLU A 98 9.02 -8.93 -25.06
N ARG A 99 7.91 -8.54 -25.70
CA ARG A 99 7.89 -8.25 -27.14
C ARG A 99 8.74 -7.02 -27.48
N PHE A 100 8.70 -5.98 -26.65
CA PHE A 100 9.50 -4.76 -26.84
C PHE A 100 10.99 -5.07 -26.74
N GLU A 101 11.38 -5.83 -25.70
CA GLU A 101 12.76 -6.22 -25.46
C GLU A 101 13.28 -7.09 -26.61
N SER A 102 12.52 -8.10 -27.03
CA SER A 102 12.86 -8.94 -28.19
C SER A 102 13.06 -8.10 -29.47
N THR A 103 12.12 -7.21 -29.79
CA THR A 103 12.21 -6.33 -30.97
C THR A 103 13.43 -5.40 -30.88
N THR A 104 13.75 -4.94 -29.67
CA THR A 104 14.90 -4.06 -29.44
C THR A 104 16.20 -4.81 -29.65
N TYR A 105 16.33 -6.03 -29.15
CA TYR A 105 17.52 -6.86 -29.39
C TYR A 105 17.75 -7.11 -30.89
N ASP A 106 16.71 -7.41 -31.67
CA ASP A 106 16.83 -7.61 -33.12
C ASP A 106 17.39 -6.36 -33.84
N ILE A 107 16.92 -5.17 -33.45
CA ILE A 107 17.41 -3.90 -33.99
C ILE A 107 18.87 -3.66 -33.57
N LEU A 108 19.19 -3.92 -32.30
CA LEU A 108 20.54 -3.73 -31.77
C LEU A 108 21.54 -4.71 -32.38
N GLU A 109 21.16 -5.95 -32.69
CA GLU A 109 22.03 -6.89 -33.41
C GLU A 109 22.36 -6.40 -34.82
N THR A 110 21.39 -5.75 -35.48
CA THR A 110 21.59 -5.23 -36.83
C THR A 110 22.43 -3.94 -36.84
N MET A 111 22.15 -3.01 -35.92
CA MET A 111 22.74 -1.67 -35.93
C MET A 111 24.00 -1.55 -35.07
N MET A 112 24.13 -2.38 -34.05
CA MET A 112 25.19 -2.32 -33.03
C MET A 112 25.69 -3.74 -32.64
N PRO A 113 26.17 -4.56 -33.60
CA PRO A 113 26.53 -5.95 -33.36
C PRO A 113 27.64 -6.13 -32.30
N ASN A 114 28.53 -5.13 -32.19
CA ASN A 114 29.67 -5.17 -31.25
C ASN A 114 29.29 -4.79 -29.80
N LEU A 115 28.04 -4.40 -29.54
CA LEU A 115 27.60 -4.00 -28.22
C LEU A 115 27.48 -5.23 -27.31
N GLY A 116 28.07 -5.18 -26.11
CA GLY A 116 28.03 -6.30 -25.17
C GLY A 116 26.62 -6.60 -24.68
N ALA A 117 26.33 -7.84 -24.27
CA ALA A 117 25.00 -8.24 -23.80
C ALA A 117 24.46 -7.36 -22.66
N ARG A 118 25.33 -6.95 -21.73
CA ARG A 118 24.99 -6.03 -20.63
C ARG A 118 24.58 -4.65 -21.14
N GLU A 119 25.32 -4.09 -22.09
CA GLU A 119 25.04 -2.77 -22.67
C GLU A 119 23.76 -2.80 -23.52
N LYS A 120 23.56 -3.87 -24.30
CA LYS A 120 22.31 -4.12 -25.04
C LYS A 120 21.12 -4.13 -24.08
N LYS A 121 21.21 -4.87 -22.97
CA LYS A 121 20.16 -4.90 -21.94
C LYS A 121 19.91 -3.53 -21.32
N MET A 122 20.97 -2.80 -20.95
CA MET A 122 20.84 -1.45 -20.38
C MET A 122 20.17 -0.47 -21.35
N LEU A 123 20.52 -0.53 -22.65
CA LEU A 123 19.89 0.29 -23.68
C LEU A 123 18.43 -0.11 -23.92
N ALA A 124 18.13 -1.41 -23.97
CA ALA A 124 16.78 -1.92 -24.12
C ALA A 124 15.86 -1.48 -22.96
N VAL A 125 16.34 -1.62 -21.71
CA VAL A 125 15.61 -1.14 -20.53
C VAL A 125 15.39 0.37 -20.60
N ARG A 126 16.41 1.17 -20.94
CA ARG A 126 16.26 2.63 -21.09
C ARG A 126 15.20 3.02 -22.11
N LEU A 127 15.25 2.43 -23.31
CA LEU A 127 14.26 2.68 -24.37
C LEU A 127 12.86 2.22 -23.97
N LEU A 128 12.74 1.11 -23.22
CA LEU A 128 11.46 0.63 -22.70
C LEU A 128 10.86 1.63 -21.71
N MET A 129 11.66 2.17 -20.77
CA MET A 129 11.19 3.18 -19.82
C MET A 129 10.69 4.45 -20.53
N GLU A 130 11.46 4.94 -21.51
CA GLU A 130 11.12 6.14 -22.29
C GLU A 130 9.85 5.94 -23.14
N MET A 131 9.78 4.85 -23.91
CA MET A 131 8.73 4.65 -24.90
C MET A 131 7.45 4.06 -24.29
N ILE A 132 7.58 3.12 -23.36
CA ILE A 132 6.45 2.36 -22.79
C ILE A 132 6.18 2.72 -21.33
N GLY A 133 7.23 2.84 -20.51
CA GLY A 133 7.16 3.17 -19.08
C GLY A 133 6.87 4.64 -18.79
N LEU A 134 7.28 5.09 -17.61
CA LEU A 134 7.14 6.47 -17.13
C LEU A 134 8.47 7.24 -17.14
N ASP A 135 9.31 6.96 -18.14
CA ASP A 135 10.59 7.63 -18.39
C ASP A 135 11.47 7.66 -17.11
N LYS A 136 11.99 8.83 -16.73
CA LYS A 136 12.91 8.98 -15.59
C LYS A 136 12.27 8.72 -14.23
N LEU A 137 10.93 8.65 -14.14
CA LEU A 137 10.25 8.30 -12.89
C LEU A 137 10.28 6.80 -12.63
N GLU A 138 10.51 5.99 -13.67
CA GLU A 138 10.43 4.54 -13.56
C GLU A 138 11.33 3.96 -12.46
N PRO A 139 12.62 4.34 -12.33
CA PRO A 139 13.47 3.80 -11.27
C PRO A 139 12.94 4.05 -9.86
N LEU A 140 12.29 5.19 -9.63
CA LEU A 140 11.69 5.53 -8.34
C LEU A 140 10.52 4.57 -7.99
N LEU A 141 9.81 4.07 -9.02
CA LEU A 141 8.74 3.07 -8.85
C LEU A 141 9.26 1.69 -8.47
N HIS A 142 10.52 1.36 -8.79
CA HIS A 142 11.16 0.10 -8.39
C HIS A 142 11.76 0.13 -6.98
N ASP A 143 11.83 1.29 -6.33
CA ASP A 143 12.36 1.40 -4.97
C ASP A 143 11.28 1.24 -3.89
N ASP A 144 11.17 0.05 -3.29
CA ASP A 144 10.19 -0.25 -2.24
C ASP A 144 10.33 0.59 -0.95
N SER A 145 11.47 1.29 -0.79
CA SER A 145 11.70 2.22 0.33
C SER A 145 10.95 3.55 0.16
N LEU A 146 10.39 3.82 -1.02
CA LEU A 146 9.57 5.01 -1.30
C LEU A 146 8.07 4.72 -1.12
N GLU A 147 7.33 5.70 -0.58
CA GLU A 147 5.86 5.67 -0.47
C GLU A 147 5.18 6.59 -1.49
N GLU A 148 5.83 7.69 -1.86
CA GLU A 148 5.24 8.73 -2.68
C GLU A 148 6.30 9.36 -3.60
N ILE A 149 5.93 9.67 -4.84
CA ILE A 149 6.74 10.35 -5.84
C ILE A 149 5.95 11.55 -6.34
N CYS A 150 6.51 12.76 -6.24
CA CYS A 150 5.84 14.00 -6.59
C CYS A 150 6.67 14.81 -7.60
N VAL A 151 6.09 15.07 -8.76
CA VAL A 151 6.56 16.07 -9.71
C VAL A 151 5.70 17.31 -9.51
N ASN A 152 6.33 18.41 -9.07
CA ASN A 152 5.61 19.64 -8.74
C ASN A 152 5.58 20.66 -9.89
N SER A 153 6.52 20.57 -10.83
CA SER A 153 6.62 21.38 -12.05
C SER A 153 7.80 20.86 -12.88
N SER A 154 7.87 21.25 -14.14
CA SER A 154 9.03 21.02 -14.99
C SER A 154 10.26 21.82 -14.56
N GLY A 155 11.45 21.31 -14.89
CA GLY A 155 12.73 21.96 -14.56
C GLY A 155 13.13 21.90 -13.08
N VAL A 156 12.23 21.47 -12.19
CA VAL A 156 12.49 21.28 -10.76
C VAL A 156 12.63 19.79 -10.47
N PRO A 157 13.54 19.37 -9.56
CA PRO A 157 13.66 17.96 -9.21
C PRO A 157 12.40 17.41 -8.55
N ALA A 158 12.05 16.17 -8.90
CA ALA A 158 10.99 15.44 -8.25
C ALA A 158 11.30 15.26 -6.76
N MET A 159 10.25 15.27 -5.95
CA MET A 159 10.33 14.96 -4.52
C MET A 159 9.84 13.54 -4.29
N VAL A 160 10.42 12.86 -3.29
CA VAL A 160 9.97 11.52 -2.89
C VAL A 160 9.80 11.45 -1.39
N TYR A 161 8.84 10.65 -0.92
CA TYR A 161 8.69 10.33 0.49
C TYR A 161 9.32 8.97 0.77
N HIS A 162 10.47 8.96 1.44
CA HIS A 162 11.19 7.75 1.86
C HIS A 162 10.68 7.29 3.22
N ARG A 163 10.40 5.99 3.38
CA ARG A 163 9.83 5.41 4.61
C ARG A 163 10.62 5.75 5.88
N LYS A 164 11.95 5.75 5.75
CA LYS A 164 12.90 6.02 6.86
C LYS A 164 13.27 7.51 7.03
N TYR A 165 13.31 8.28 5.94
CA TYR A 165 13.92 9.62 5.94
C TYR A 165 12.91 10.75 5.69
N GLY A 166 11.64 10.42 5.41
CA GLY A 166 10.61 11.39 5.07
C GLY A 166 10.83 11.98 3.68
N TRP A 167 10.52 13.27 3.51
CA TRP A 167 10.65 13.96 2.23
C TRP A 167 12.12 14.15 1.83
N LEU A 168 12.43 13.76 0.60
CA LEU A 168 13.74 13.88 -0.05
C LEU A 168 13.61 14.58 -1.40
N THR A 169 14.62 15.36 -1.77
CA THR A 169 14.73 15.96 -3.11
C THR A 169 15.57 15.05 -3.99
N THR A 170 15.05 14.64 -5.15
CA THR A 170 15.79 13.76 -6.08
C THR A 170 16.75 14.55 -6.98
N ASN A 171 17.54 13.86 -7.79
CA ASN A 171 18.20 14.40 -8.98
C ASN A 171 17.41 14.13 -10.29
N VAL A 172 16.17 13.64 -10.20
CA VAL A 172 15.32 13.34 -11.34
C VAL A 172 14.52 14.59 -11.72
N VAL A 173 14.72 15.08 -12.94
CA VAL A 173 14.04 16.29 -13.46
C VAL A 173 13.31 15.97 -14.76
N ILE A 174 12.03 16.36 -14.82
CA ILE A 174 11.24 16.38 -16.06
C ILE A 174 11.41 17.74 -16.72
N ALA A 175 11.86 17.75 -17.97
CA ALA A 175 12.40 18.95 -18.61
C ALA A 175 11.34 20.00 -18.97
N THR A 176 10.12 19.58 -19.34
CA THR A 176 9.09 20.47 -19.88
C THR A 176 7.71 20.16 -19.31
N GLU A 177 6.85 21.18 -19.21
CA GLU A 177 5.45 21.00 -18.77
C GLU A 177 4.68 20.06 -19.70
N LYS A 178 5.01 20.08 -21.00
CA LYS A 178 4.46 19.17 -21.99
C LYS A 178 4.80 17.71 -21.68
N ALA A 179 6.01 17.41 -21.20
CA ALA A 179 6.35 16.04 -20.84
C ALA A 179 5.54 15.54 -19.62
N ILE A 180 5.21 16.42 -18.67
CA ILE A 180 4.34 16.07 -17.53
C ILE A 180 2.91 15.83 -18.01
N ASP A 181 2.41 16.68 -18.92
CA ASP A 181 1.10 16.54 -19.56
C ASP A 181 1.00 15.21 -20.35
N ASP A 182 1.96 14.94 -21.24
CA ASP A 182 2.02 13.71 -22.04
C ASP A 182 2.09 12.46 -21.13
N LEU A 183 2.79 12.53 -19.99
CA LEU A 183 2.82 11.45 -18.99
C LEU A 183 1.46 11.25 -18.31
N ALA A 184 0.79 12.33 -17.91
CA ALA A 184 -0.53 12.27 -17.29
C ALA A 184 -1.57 11.71 -18.27
N GLU A 185 -1.55 12.13 -19.53
CA GLU A 185 -2.41 11.61 -20.60
C GLU A 185 -2.14 10.12 -20.88
N LYS A 186 -0.85 9.73 -20.92
CA LYS A 186 -0.44 8.33 -21.07
C LYS A 186 -0.97 7.45 -19.94
N ILE A 187 -1.00 7.94 -18.71
CA ILE A 187 -1.55 7.21 -17.55
C ILE A 187 -3.07 7.16 -17.62
N ALA A 188 -3.73 8.29 -17.87
CA ALA A 188 -5.18 8.40 -17.91
C ALA A 188 -5.79 7.48 -18.99
N SER A 189 -5.25 7.54 -20.21
CA SER A 189 -5.77 6.82 -21.38
C SER A 189 -5.76 5.30 -21.24
N ARG A 190 -4.84 4.72 -20.45
CA ARG A 190 -4.77 3.27 -20.18
C ARG A 190 -6.02 2.74 -19.48
N PHE A 191 -6.61 3.52 -18.59
CA PHE A 191 -7.78 3.14 -17.80
C PHE A 191 -9.06 3.84 -18.29
N GLY A 192 -9.06 4.31 -19.54
CA GLY A 192 -10.19 5.00 -20.15
C GLY A 192 -10.51 6.36 -19.50
N LYS A 193 -9.61 6.91 -18.69
CA LYS A 193 -9.73 8.27 -18.15
C LYS A 193 -9.16 9.27 -19.16
N GLU A 194 -9.56 10.52 -19.01
CA GLU A 194 -9.09 11.62 -19.85
C GLU A 194 -8.61 12.75 -18.95
N ILE A 195 -7.47 13.34 -19.32
CA ILE A 195 -6.95 14.56 -18.71
C ILE A 195 -6.54 15.49 -19.86
N ASN A 196 -6.99 16.74 -19.81
CA ASN A 196 -6.69 17.78 -20.79
C ASN A 196 -7.04 19.16 -20.20
N ILE A 197 -6.92 20.24 -20.98
CA ILE A 197 -7.22 21.59 -20.50
C ILE A 197 -8.69 21.75 -20.04
N ALA A 198 -9.63 21.04 -20.67
CA ALA A 198 -11.05 21.08 -20.29
C ALA A 198 -11.35 20.21 -19.04
N ARG A 199 -10.55 19.16 -18.81
CA ARG A 199 -10.59 18.27 -17.64
C ARG A 199 -9.20 18.20 -16.98
N PRO A 200 -8.78 19.26 -16.29
CA PRO A 200 -7.39 19.42 -15.84
C PRO A 200 -7.06 18.63 -14.57
N LEU A 201 -8.01 17.87 -14.01
CA LEU A 201 -7.84 17.05 -12.82
C LEU A 201 -7.94 15.58 -13.20
N LEU A 202 -6.90 14.83 -12.87
CA LEU A 202 -6.91 13.38 -12.93
C LEU A 202 -6.90 12.85 -11.51
N ASP A 203 -8.05 12.41 -11.03
CA ASP A 203 -8.21 11.83 -9.70
C ASP A 203 -8.24 10.30 -9.77
N ASP A 204 -7.53 9.67 -8.83
CA ASP A 204 -7.50 8.22 -8.59
C ASP A 204 -7.28 7.37 -9.84
N ALA A 205 -6.40 7.80 -10.75
CA ALA A 205 -5.89 6.90 -11.78
C ALA A 205 -5.02 5.83 -11.11
N MET A 206 -4.83 4.70 -11.76
CA MET A 206 -3.95 3.64 -11.28
C MET A 206 -2.89 3.36 -12.32
N LEU A 207 -1.72 2.88 -11.89
CA LEU A 207 -0.79 2.16 -12.75
C LEU A 207 -1.18 0.68 -12.76
N VAL A 208 -0.65 -0.08 -13.73
CA VAL A 208 -0.82 -1.55 -13.75
C VAL A 208 -0.29 -2.24 -12.49
N THR A 209 0.65 -1.60 -11.79
CA THR A 209 1.20 -2.04 -10.52
C THR A 209 0.25 -1.84 -9.33
N GLY A 210 -0.89 -1.16 -9.52
CA GLY A 210 -1.81 -0.75 -8.46
C GLY A 210 -1.44 0.58 -7.78
N ASP A 211 -0.31 1.19 -8.16
CA ASP A 211 0.09 2.52 -7.65
C ASP A 211 -0.94 3.57 -8.07
N ARG A 212 -1.35 4.45 -7.15
CA ARG A 212 -2.33 5.49 -7.43
C ARG A 212 -1.66 6.72 -8.01
N VAL A 213 -2.32 7.36 -8.97
CA VAL A 213 -1.81 8.55 -9.65
C VAL A 213 -2.84 9.66 -9.58
N THR A 214 -2.38 10.83 -9.17
CA THR A 214 -3.10 12.10 -9.27
C THR A 214 -2.31 13.06 -10.14
N ALA A 215 -2.99 13.79 -11.02
CA ALA A 215 -2.36 14.85 -11.79
C ALA A 215 -3.22 16.11 -11.85
N THR A 216 -2.58 17.26 -11.99
CA THR A 216 -3.27 18.55 -12.12
C THR A 216 -2.56 19.40 -13.16
N LEU A 217 -3.30 19.83 -14.18
CA LEU A 217 -2.78 20.65 -15.27
C LEU A 217 -3.06 22.14 -15.04
N TYR A 218 -2.30 22.99 -15.74
CA TYR A 218 -2.64 24.40 -15.93
C TYR A 218 -4.01 24.54 -16.62
N PRO A 219 -4.88 25.49 -16.22
CA PRO A 219 -4.65 26.63 -15.33
C PRO A 219 -4.89 26.36 -13.84
N ILE A 220 -5.26 25.13 -13.43
CA ILE A 220 -5.56 24.85 -12.02
C ILE A 220 -4.29 24.86 -11.18
N SER A 221 -3.23 24.20 -11.66
CA SER A 221 -1.90 24.36 -11.09
C SER A 221 -1.17 25.53 -11.74
N THR A 222 -1.14 26.67 -11.04
CA THR A 222 -0.61 27.93 -11.56
C THR A 222 0.92 27.99 -11.62
N LYS A 223 1.62 27.02 -11.02
CA LYS A 223 3.09 26.97 -10.96
C LYS A 223 3.71 25.82 -11.78
N GLY A 224 2.91 25.19 -12.64
CA GLY A 224 3.33 24.04 -13.45
C GLY A 224 2.44 22.83 -13.22
N ASN A 225 2.38 21.93 -14.20
CA ASN A 225 1.64 20.69 -14.11
C ASN A 225 2.22 19.79 -13.01
N THR A 226 1.35 19.16 -12.23
CA THR A 226 1.76 18.28 -11.13
C THR A 226 1.39 16.83 -11.44
N LEU A 227 2.23 15.90 -10.98
CA LEU A 227 1.98 14.47 -11.02
C LEU A 227 2.44 13.86 -9.69
N THR A 228 1.53 13.20 -8.98
CA THR A 228 1.81 12.51 -7.72
C THR A 228 1.47 11.04 -7.87
N ILE A 229 2.44 10.17 -7.58
CA ILE A 229 2.27 8.72 -7.57
C ILE A 229 2.40 8.23 -6.12
N ARG A 230 1.32 7.68 -5.57
CA ARG A 230 1.33 7.01 -4.26
C ARG A 230 1.49 5.51 -4.48
N LYS A 231 2.60 4.98 -4.00
CA LYS A 231 2.98 3.59 -4.24
C LYS A 231 2.13 2.62 -3.45
N PHE A 232 1.65 1.58 -4.12
CA PHE A 232 1.08 0.40 -3.51
C PHE A 232 2.21 -0.40 -2.85
N ARG A 233 1.96 -0.83 -1.61
CA ARG A 233 2.99 -1.51 -0.83
C ARG A 233 3.02 -2.98 -1.23
N ARG A 234 4.02 -3.37 -2.02
CA ARG A 234 4.21 -4.76 -2.49
C ARG A 234 4.38 -5.75 -1.34
N ASN A 235 5.24 -5.41 -0.37
CA ASN A 235 5.46 -6.18 0.86
C ASN A 235 4.88 -5.41 2.06
N PRO A 236 3.58 -5.55 2.37
CA PRO A 236 2.97 -4.94 3.53
C PRO A 236 3.43 -5.61 4.82
N TRP A 237 3.27 -4.90 5.94
CA TRP A 237 3.58 -5.47 7.25
C TRP A 237 2.59 -6.56 7.62
N THR A 238 3.10 -7.62 8.22
CA THR A 238 2.30 -8.70 8.80
C THR A 238 2.19 -8.53 10.31
N ILE A 239 1.37 -9.35 10.96
CA ILE A 239 1.21 -9.27 12.42
C ILE A 239 2.55 -9.47 13.17
N VAL A 240 3.48 -10.22 12.58
CA VAL A 240 4.83 -10.48 13.11
C VAL A 240 5.65 -9.19 13.19
N ASP A 241 5.55 -8.33 12.17
CA ASP A 241 6.15 -6.99 12.23
C ASP A 241 5.52 -6.14 13.34
N PHE A 242 4.20 -6.21 13.50
CA PHE A 242 3.48 -5.41 14.51
C PHE A 242 3.87 -5.78 15.94
N ILE A 243 4.12 -7.07 16.23
CA ILE A 243 4.53 -7.56 17.57
C ILE A 243 6.04 -7.54 17.79
N SER A 244 6.83 -7.29 16.74
CA SER A 244 8.29 -7.30 16.81
C SER A 244 8.81 -6.34 17.89
N PRO A 245 9.82 -6.73 18.70
CA PRO A 245 10.45 -5.86 19.69
C PRO A 245 11.05 -4.57 19.13
N ASP A 246 11.36 -4.53 17.83
CA ASP A 246 11.89 -3.34 17.17
C ASP A 246 10.79 -2.31 16.87
N ILE A 247 9.58 -2.80 16.56
CA ILE A 247 8.45 -1.96 16.14
C ILE A 247 7.49 -1.71 17.30
N LYS A 248 7.13 -2.72 18.10
CA LYS A 248 6.25 -2.66 19.29
C LYS A 248 4.87 -2.04 19.04
N THR A 249 4.26 -2.27 17.89
CA THR A 249 2.93 -1.69 17.59
C THR A 249 1.82 -2.38 18.38
N LEU A 250 1.91 -3.70 18.54
CA LEU A 250 1.01 -4.55 19.33
C LEU A 250 1.81 -5.41 20.31
N SER A 251 1.14 -5.94 21.34
CA SER A 251 1.65 -7.06 22.13
C SER A 251 1.21 -8.41 21.49
N PRO A 252 2.00 -9.49 21.67
CA PRO A 252 1.60 -10.83 21.23
C PRO A 252 0.26 -11.30 21.80
N GLU A 253 -0.04 -10.96 23.06
CA GLU A 253 -1.33 -11.27 23.71
C GLU A 253 -2.52 -10.64 22.96
N VAL A 254 -2.42 -9.35 22.62
CA VAL A 254 -3.47 -8.67 21.87
C VAL A 254 -3.54 -9.23 20.44
N ALA A 255 -2.41 -9.57 19.81
CA ALA A 255 -2.43 -10.21 18.50
C ALA A 255 -3.14 -11.58 18.53
N ALA A 256 -2.93 -12.40 19.57
CA ALA A 256 -3.65 -13.65 19.76
C ALA A 256 -5.16 -13.42 19.98
N LEU A 257 -5.53 -12.40 20.76
CA LEU A 257 -6.94 -12.02 20.93
C LEU A 257 -7.58 -11.61 19.60
N LEU A 258 -6.88 -10.84 18.76
CA LEU A 258 -7.36 -10.47 17.42
C LEU A 258 -7.49 -11.68 16.51
N TRP A 259 -6.53 -12.61 16.56
CA TRP A 259 -6.61 -13.87 15.83
C TRP A 259 -7.88 -14.63 16.23
N THR A 260 -8.08 -14.90 17.52
CA THR A 260 -9.28 -15.59 18.02
C THR A 260 -10.57 -14.84 17.64
N SER A 261 -10.56 -13.52 17.67
CA SER A 261 -11.72 -12.71 17.25
C SER A 261 -12.05 -12.87 15.77
N VAL A 262 -11.04 -12.88 14.88
CA VAL A 262 -11.24 -13.10 13.44
C VAL A 262 -11.68 -14.54 13.14
N GLN A 263 -11.12 -15.51 13.86
CA GLN A 263 -11.48 -16.92 13.73
C GLN A 263 -12.96 -17.15 14.02
N TYR A 264 -13.49 -16.49 15.06
CA TYR A 264 -14.90 -16.56 15.45
C TYR A 264 -15.75 -15.40 14.90
N GLU A 265 -15.32 -14.84 13.77
CA GLU A 265 -16.13 -13.96 12.92
C GLU A 265 -16.53 -12.62 13.57
N LEU A 266 -15.83 -12.18 14.61
CA LEU A 266 -16.18 -10.96 15.32
C LEU A 266 -15.87 -9.70 14.49
N ASN A 267 -16.90 -8.90 14.27
CA ASN A 267 -16.85 -7.56 13.69
C ASN A 267 -15.85 -6.60 14.36
N MET A 268 -15.06 -5.89 13.55
CA MET A 268 -13.95 -5.07 14.03
C MET A 268 -13.80 -3.72 13.28
N LEU A 269 -13.62 -2.65 14.05
CA LEU A 269 -13.25 -1.33 13.54
C LEU A 269 -11.80 -0.97 13.89
N ILE A 270 -11.04 -0.52 12.91
CA ILE A 270 -9.67 -0.03 13.11
C ILE A 270 -9.62 1.47 12.84
N ALA A 271 -9.59 2.27 13.90
CA ALA A 271 -9.55 3.71 13.85
C ALA A 271 -8.12 4.27 13.88
N GLY A 272 -7.96 5.53 13.50
CA GLY A 272 -6.72 6.28 13.68
C GLY A 272 -6.64 7.58 12.88
N GLY A 273 -5.57 8.34 13.12
CA GLY A 273 -5.25 9.52 12.31
C GLY A 273 -4.73 9.15 10.91
N THR A 274 -4.55 10.14 10.04
CA THR A 274 -3.91 9.95 8.74
C THR A 274 -2.51 9.35 8.89
N ALA A 275 -2.21 8.33 8.09
CA ALA A 275 -0.95 7.60 8.09
C ALA A 275 -0.57 6.94 9.45
N SER A 276 -1.55 6.68 10.32
CA SER A 276 -1.32 5.99 11.59
C SER A 276 -1.12 4.47 11.46
N GLY A 277 -1.42 3.89 10.30
CA GLY A 277 -1.28 2.45 10.04
C GLY A 277 -2.60 1.66 10.10
N LYS A 278 -3.77 2.33 10.00
CA LYS A 278 -5.10 1.66 10.04
C LYS A 278 -5.21 0.52 9.02
N THR A 279 -5.05 0.84 7.74
CA THR A 279 -5.16 -0.15 6.65
C THR A 279 -4.07 -1.21 6.73
N SER A 280 -2.88 -0.86 7.22
CA SER A 280 -1.80 -1.82 7.42
C SER A 280 -2.13 -2.84 8.52
N LEU A 281 -2.73 -2.40 9.64
CA LEU A 281 -3.20 -3.33 10.66
C LEU A 281 -4.37 -4.17 10.15
N LEU A 282 -5.31 -3.56 9.43
CA LEU A 282 -6.42 -4.29 8.82
C LEU A 282 -5.90 -5.41 7.91
N ASN A 283 -4.95 -5.10 7.03
CA ASN A 283 -4.33 -6.09 6.15
C ASN A 283 -3.66 -7.23 6.93
N ALA A 284 -2.94 -6.91 8.02
CA ALA A 284 -2.28 -7.91 8.86
C ALA A 284 -3.28 -8.81 9.61
N VAL A 285 -4.38 -8.24 10.11
CA VAL A 285 -5.43 -8.97 10.83
C VAL A 285 -6.22 -9.88 9.90
N LEU A 286 -6.44 -9.49 8.65
CA LEU A 286 -7.13 -10.31 7.65
C LEU A 286 -6.37 -11.59 7.28
N LEU A 287 -5.07 -11.67 7.56
CA LEU A 287 -4.31 -12.92 7.41
C LEU A 287 -4.73 -14.00 8.40
N PHE A 288 -5.48 -13.66 9.45
CA PHE A 288 -6.04 -14.62 10.41
C PHE A 288 -7.35 -15.27 9.95
N VAL A 289 -7.93 -14.81 8.83
CA VAL A 289 -9.15 -15.41 8.29
C VAL A 289 -8.86 -16.86 7.86
N PRO A 290 -9.70 -17.84 8.25
CA PRO A 290 -9.57 -19.21 7.77
C PRO A 290 -9.60 -19.29 6.23
N PRO A 291 -8.70 -20.08 5.60
CA PRO A 291 -8.50 -20.05 4.15
C PRO A 291 -9.71 -20.47 3.31
N GLU A 292 -10.60 -21.28 3.87
CA GLU A 292 -11.85 -21.72 3.24
C GLU A 292 -12.93 -20.62 3.16
N GLN A 293 -12.75 -19.52 3.90
CA GLN A 293 -13.71 -18.43 3.97
C GLN A 293 -13.51 -17.39 2.85
N ARG A 294 -14.63 -16.92 2.32
CA ARG A 294 -14.67 -15.95 1.24
C ARG A 294 -14.61 -14.52 1.76
N ILE A 295 -13.58 -13.79 1.33
CA ILE A 295 -13.36 -12.38 1.67
C ILE A 295 -13.75 -11.50 0.48
N ILE A 296 -14.62 -10.52 0.68
CA ILE A 296 -14.91 -9.48 -0.31
C ILE A 296 -14.44 -8.15 0.26
N SER A 297 -13.43 -7.54 -0.36
CA SER A 297 -12.98 -6.20 0.02
C SER A 297 -13.53 -5.15 -0.93
N ILE A 298 -13.93 -4.01 -0.40
CA ILE A 298 -14.47 -2.87 -1.13
C ILE A 298 -13.65 -1.65 -0.74
N GLU A 299 -12.97 -1.06 -1.72
CA GLU A 299 -12.08 0.07 -1.50
C GLU A 299 -12.31 1.16 -2.55
N ASP A 300 -12.17 2.43 -2.17
CA ASP A 300 -12.16 3.52 -3.17
C ASP A 300 -11.04 3.28 -4.19
N ALA A 301 -9.89 2.83 -3.69
CA ALA A 301 -8.79 2.34 -4.49
C ALA A 301 -8.01 1.27 -3.71
N ARG A 302 -7.37 0.34 -4.41
CA ARG A 302 -6.74 -0.83 -3.81
C ARG A 302 -5.63 -0.44 -2.82
N GLU A 303 -5.74 -0.84 -1.55
CA GLU A 303 -4.69 -0.74 -0.53
C GLU A 303 -4.40 -2.09 0.13
N LEU A 304 -5.41 -2.96 0.24
CA LEU A 304 -5.25 -4.31 0.77
C LEU A 304 -4.46 -5.19 -0.21
N ASN A 305 -3.64 -6.05 0.37
CA ASN A 305 -2.86 -7.07 -0.32
C ASN A 305 -2.93 -8.36 0.50
N LEU A 306 -3.78 -9.29 0.07
CA LEU A 306 -3.93 -10.62 0.68
C LEU A 306 -3.33 -11.68 -0.25
N PRO A 307 -2.81 -12.79 0.29
CA PRO A 307 -2.19 -13.83 -0.51
C PRO A 307 -3.22 -14.63 -1.30
N GLU A 308 -2.76 -15.28 -2.37
CA GLU A 308 -3.57 -16.15 -3.23
C GLU A 308 -4.15 -17.37 -2.50
N THR A 309 -3.55 -17.75 -1.36
CA THR A 309 -4.03 -18.81 -0.48
C THR A 309 -5.35 -18.48 0.22
N LEU A 310 -5.78 -17.21 0.22
CA LEU A 310 -7.10 -16.80 0.72
C LEU A 310 -8.09 -16.64 -0.43
N HIS A 311 -9.34 -17.06 -0.22
CA HIS A 311 -10.42 -16.87 -1.17
C HIS A 311 -10.91 -15.39 -1.19
N TRP A 312 -10.11 -14.52 -1.79
CA TRP A 312 -10.30 -13.07 -1.76
C TRP A 312 -10.77 -12.48 -3.10
N ILE A 313 -11.78 -11.62 -3.03
CA ILE A 313 -12.29 -10.83 -4.15
C ILE A 313 -12.16 -9.33 -3.84
N PRO A 314 -11.19 -8.64 -4.48
CA PRO A 314 -11.05 -7.20 -4.36
C PRO A 314 -11.98 -6.46 -5.32
N LEU A 315 -12.82 -5.58 -4.78
CA LEU A 315 -13.69 -4.67 -5.52
C LEU A 315 -13.22 -3.22 -5.31
N THR A 316 -13.25 -2.42 -6.37
CA THR A 316 -12.91 -1.00 -6.32
C THR A 316 -13.97 -0.12 -6.93
N THR A 317 -14.17 1.07 -6.37
CA THR A 317 -15.11 2.05 -6.92
C THR A 317 -14.66 2.54 -8.29
N ARG A 318 -15.59 3.09 -9.07
CA ARG A 318 -15.28 3.68 -10.38
C ARG A 318 -15.98 5.03 -10.50
N ALA A 319 -15.20 6.09 -10.64
CA ALA A 319 -15.74 7.40 -11.03
C ALA A 319 -16.43 7.32 -12.41
N SER A 320 -17.42 8.19 -12.65
CA SER A 320 -18.04 8.28 -13.97
C SER A 320 -17.00 8.63 -15.04
N VAL A 321 -17.09 7.96 -16.20
CA VAL A 321 -16.16 8.14 -17.31
C VAL A 321 -16.94 8.68 -18.51
N GLY A 322 -16.65 9.93 -18.89
CA GLY A 322 -17.36 10.61 -19.98
C GLY A 322 -18.86 10.79 -19.70
N GLU A 323 -19.65 10.94 -20.75
CA GLU A 323 -21.11 11.16 -20.65
C GLU A 323 -21.93 9.85 -20.58
N LYS A 324 -21.29 8.69 -20.77
CA LYS A 324 -21.99 7.42 -21.04
C LYS A 324 -21.80 6.31 -19.99
N ALA A 325 -20.89 6.48 -19.03
CA ALA A 325 -20.62 5.45 -18.02
C ALA A 325 -20.97 5.94 -16.62
N ASP A 326 -21.87 5.21 -15.97
CA ASP A 326 -22.31 5.51 -14.62
C ASP A 326 -21.17 5.38 -13.60
N GLN A 327 -21.27 6.16 -12.53
CA GLN A 327 -20.43 6.00 -11.34
C GLN A 327 -20.78 4.67 -10.64
N ILE A 328 -19.76 3.95 -10.17
CA ILE A 328 -19.92 2.81 -9.26
C ILE A 328 -19.39 3.24 -7.89
N THR A 329 -20.29 3.36 -6.93
CA THR A 329 -20.01 3.82 -5.57
C THR A 329 -19.69 2.66 -4.64
N VAL A 330 -19.19 2.98 -3.43
CA VAL A 330 -19.03 1.99 -2.36
C VAL A 330 -20.37 1.31 -2.03
N LEU A 331 -21.47 2.06 -2.05
CA LEU A 331 -22.81 1.53 -1.77
C LEU A 331 -23.22 0.47 -2.80
N ASP A 332 -23.01 0.74 -4.10
CA ASP A 332 -23.32 -0.22 -5.17
C ASP A 332 -22.55 -1.54 -4.98
N LEU A 333 -21.27 -1.43 -4.61
CA LEU A 333 -20.40 -2.58 -4.36
C LEU A 333 -20.80 -3.34 -3.09
N MET A 334 -21.17 -2.64 -2.00
CA MET A 334 -21.67 -3.27 -0.77
C MET A 334 -22.95 -4.08 -1.04
N LEU A 335 -23.91 -3.49 -1.77
CA LEU A 335 -25.16 -4.16 -2.15
C LEU A 335 -24.92 -5.38 -3.05
N SER A 336 -23.92 -5.31 -3.93
CA SER A 336 -23.51 -6.46 -4.74
C SER A 336 -22.81 -7.53 -3.90
N ALA A 337 -21.90 -7.13 -3.01
CA ALA A 337 -21.10 -8.03 -2.18
C ALA A 337 -21.98 -8.91 -1.29
N MET A 338 -23.03 -8.36 -0.67
CA MET A 338 -23.98 -9.14 0.14
C MET A 338 -24.69 -10.26 -0.64
N ARG A 339 -24.74 -10.20 -1.98
CA ARG A 339 -25.32 -11.26 -2.84
C ARG A 339 -24.29 -12.28 -3.32
N MET A 340 -23.01 -12.07 -3.04
CA MET A 340 -21.91 -12.93 -3.47
C MET A 340 -21.61 -14.04 -2.45
N ARG A 341 -22.46 -14.22 -1.43
CA ARG A 341 -22.25 -15.14 -0.30
C ARG A 341 -20.87 -14.91 0.36
N PRO A 342 -20.59 -13.71 0.88
CA PRO A 342 -19.35 -13.45 1.61
C PRO A 342 -19.41 -14.04 3.02
N ASP A 343 -18.30 -14.59 3.48
CA ASP A 343 -18.08 -14.90 4.91
C ASP A 343 -17.48 -13.68 5.63
N ARG A 344 -16.72 -12.84 4.89
CA ARG A 344 -16.08 -11.62 5.38
C ARG A 344 -16.34 -10.46 4.42
N ILE A 345 -16.88 -9.36 4.93
CA ILE A 345 -17.01 -8.09 4.18
C ILE A 345 -16.01 -7.09 4.75
N VAL A 346 -15.11 -6.60 3.91
CA VAL A 346 -14.09 -5.62 4.30
C VAL A 346 -14.36 -4.31 3.57
N LEU A 347 -14.69 -3.27 4.31
CA LEU A 347 -14.80 -1.92 3.77
C LEU A 347 -13.51 -1.15 4.09
N GLY A 348 -12.76 -0.72 3.08
CA GLY A 348 -11.45 -0.09 3.25
C GLY A 348 -11.46 1.09 4.23
N GLU A 349 -12.43 2.00 4.11
CA GLU A 349 -12.63 3.11 5.05
C GLU A 349 -14.08 3.60 5.03
N VAL A 350 -14.68 3.81 6.21
CA VAL A 350 -15.97 4.48 6.35
C VAL A 350 -15.78 5.99 6.33
N ARG A 351 -16.39 6.67 5.35
CA ARG A 351 -16.31 8.11 5.13
C ARG A 351 -17.67 8.78 5.21
N THR A 352 -18.71 8.12 4.69
CA THR A 352 -20.06 8.67 4.59
C THR A 352 -21.07 7.98 5.50
N SER A 353 -22.25 8.59 5.67
CA SER A 353 -23.37 7.99 6.41
C SER A 353 -23.86 6.70 5.78
N GLN A 354 -23.99 6.67 4.46
CA GLN A 354 -24.47 5.51 3.71
C GLN A 354 -23.52 4.33 3.85
N GLU A 355 -22.21 4.55 3.68
CA GLU A 355 -21.19 3.52 3.89
C GLU A 355 -21.23 2.94 5.31
N ALA A 356 -21.34 3.80 6.32
CA ALA A 356 -21.45 3.36 7.70
C ALA A 356 -22.71 2.51 7.88
N GLN A 357 -23.89 3.05 7.54
CA GLN A 357 -25.17 2.36 7.73
C GLN A 357 -25.18 1.00 7.03
N THR A 358 -24.72 0.91 5.79
CA THR A 358 -24.68 -0.36 5.07
C THR A 358 -23.68 -1.35 5.69
N LEU A 359 -22.54 -0.89 6.21
CA LEU A 359 -21.60 -1.76 6.93
C LEU A 359 -22.24 -2.34 8.21
N PHE A 360 -22.89 -1.50 9.01
CA PHE A 360 -23.55 -1.96 10.24
C PHE A 360 -24.77 -2.83 9.93
N GLU A 361 -25.53 -2.57 8.86
CA GLU A 361 -26.63 -3.43 8.40
C GLU A 361 -26.13 -4.81 7.94
N ALA A 362 -25.02 -4.86 7.21
CA ALA A 362 -24.37 -6.11 6.86
C ALA A 362 -23.97 -6.91 8.12
N SER A 363 -23.52 -6.21 9.16
CA SER A 363 -23.14 -6.80 10.45
C SER A 363 -24.35 -7.36 11.21
N ASP A 364 -25.46 -6.60 11.25
CA ASP A 364 -26.72 -7.03 11.87
C ASP A 364 -27.37 -8.21 11.14
N THR A 365 -27.12 -8.36 9.84
CA THR A 365 -27.60 -9.50 9.02
C THR A 365 -26.69 -10.73 9.10
N GLY A 366 -25.71 -10.72 10.00
CA GLY A 366 -24.86 -11.88 10.31
C GLY A 366 -23.58 -11.99 9.46
N HIS A 367 -23.22 -10.96 8.68
CA HIS A 367 -21.93 -10.95 8.00
C HIS A 367 -20.84 -10.46 8.95
N SER A 368 -19.68 -11.12 8.93
CA SER A 368 -18.51 -10.63 9.65
C SER A 368 -17.88 -9.45 8.90
N THR A 369 -17.85 -8.28 9.51
CA THR A 369 -17.42 -7.04 8.88
C THR A 369 -16.19 -6.39 9.52
N TYR A 370 -15.35 -5.80 8.65
CA TYR A 370 -14.11 -5.15 9.04
C TYR A 370 -14.01 -3.82 8.32
N SER A 371 -13.64 -2.76 9.04
CA SER A 371 -13.40 -1.48 8.38
C SER A 371 -12.43 -0.57 9.11
N THR A 372 -11.92 0.43 8.40
CA THR A 372 -11.16 1.53 9.01
C THR A 372 -11.99 2.80 9.16
N LEU A 373 -11.65 3.62 10.16
CA LEU A 373 -12.32 4.90 10.41
C LEU A 373 -11.33 5.98 10.83
N HIS A 374 -11.58 7.22 10.43
CA HIS A 374 -10.82 8.36 10.94
C HIS A 374 -11.31 8.82 12.32
N ALA A 375 -10.72 8.28 13.38
CA ALA A 375 -10.87 8.74 14.76
C ALA A 375 -9.57 8.51 15.55
N THR A 376 -9.17 9.45 16.39
CA THR A 376 -7.87 9.40 17.09
C THR A 376 -7.91 8.76 18.47
N ARG A 377 -9.12 8.39 18.94
CA ARG A 377 -9.41 7.76 20.23
C ARG A 377 -10.75 7.01 20.15
N ILE A 378 -11.00 6.12 21.10
CA ILE A 378 -12.24 5.33 21.16
C ILE A 378 -13.48 6.21 21.28
N ASP A 379 -13.49 7.22 22.16
CA ASP A 379 -14.60 8.19 22.29
C ASP A 379 -14.85 8.96 20.97
N GLY A 380 -13.77 9.22 20.21
CA GLY A 380 -13.84 9.81 18.89
C GLY A 380 -14.57 8.95 17.85
N ILE A 381 -14.51 7.62 17.95
CA ILE A 381 -15.26 6.68 17.09
C ILE A 381 -16.76 6.90 17.31
N PHE A 382 -17.19 6.88 18.58
CA PHE A 382 -18.58 7.07 18.98
C PHE A 382 -19.10 8.44 18.55
N ARG A 383 -18.32 9.49 18.83
CA ARG A 383 -18.69 10.86 18.42
C ARG A 383 -18.86 10.96 16.91
N ARG A 384 -18.00 10.31 16.12
CA ARG A 384 -18.04 10.40 14.66
C ARG A 384 -19.20 9.60 14.05
N LEU A 385 -19.46 8.40 14.57
CA LEU A 385 -20.49 7.52 14.04
C LEU A 385 -21.90 7.94 14.48
N LEU A 386 -22.09 8.31 15.75
CA LEU A 386 -23.42 8.60 16.30
C LEU A 386 -23.92 10.02 16.02
N ASN A 387 -23.08 10.92 15.49
CA ASN A 387 -23.46 12.30 15.19
C ASN A 387 -23.35 12.58 13.68
N PRO A 388 -24.01 13.64 13.18
CA PRO A 388 -23.81 14.11 11.81
C PRO A 388 -22.32 14.39 11.49
N PRO A 389 -21.87 14.13 10.25
CA PRO A 389 -22.68 13.77 9.09
C PRO A 389 -23.05 12.28 8.96
N ILE A 390 -22.54 11.38 9.83
CA ILE A 390 -22.77 9.94 9.70
C ILE A 390 -24.09 9.50 10.33
N ASN A 391 -24.31 9.83 11.61
CA ASN A 391 -25.56 9.60 12.34
C ASN A 391 -26.08 8.13 12.29
N VAL A 392 -25.21 7.17 12.59
CA VAL A 392 -25.58 5.75 12.75
C VAL A 392 -26.47 5.59 14.01
N PRO A 393 -27.59 4.86 13.93
CA PRO A 393 -28.39 4.49 15.09
C PRO A 393 -27.56 3.74 16.14
N LYS A 394 -27.76 4.06 17.43
CA LYS A 394 -27.06 3.39 18.54
C LYS A 394 -27.25 1.87 18.50
N THR A 395 -28.45 1.39 18.17
CA THR A 395 -28.76 -0.04 18.09
C THR A 395 -27.84 -0.78 17.11
N MET A 396 -27.59 -0.20 15.94
CA MET A 396 -26.72 -0.77 14.92
C MET A 396 -25.25 -0.82 15.38
N MET A 397 -24.82 0.12 16.21
CA MET A 397 -23.45 0.15 16.74
C MET A 397 -23.12 -1.05 17.63
N ALA A 398 -24.14 -1.67 18.24
CA ALA A 398 -23.97 -2.85 19.08
C ALA A 398 -23.54 -4.09 18.29
N SER A 399 -23.71 -4.12 16.96
CA SER A 399 -23.21 -5.20 16.10
C SER A 399 -21.69 -5.28 16.02
N MET A 400 -20.98 -4.18 16.34
CA MET A 400 -19.52 -4.21 16.42
C MET A 400 -19.08 -4.83 17.73
N HIS A 401 -18.04 -5.66 17.68
CA HIS A 401 -17.49 -6.31 18.86
C HIS A 401 -16.23 -5.59 19.34
N LEU A 402 -15.33 -5.22 18.41
CA LEU A 402 -14.02 -4.66 18.71
C LEU A 402 -13.76 -3.34 18.00
N ALA A 403 -13.06 -2.45 18.71
CA ALA A 403 -12.52 -1.21 18.17
C ALA A 403 -11.06 -1.03 18.59
N LEU A 404 -10.18 -0.81 17.62
CA LEU A 404 -8.76 -0.51 17.84
C LEU A 404 -8.46 0.90 17.38
N VAL A 405 -7.53 1.58 18.06
CA VAL A 405 -7.07 2.92 17.67
C VAL A 405 -5.58 2.89 17.39
N GLN A 406 -5.19 3.15 16.15
CA GLN A 406 -3.80 3.32 15.74
C GLN A 406 -3.33 4.77 15.94
N TYR A 407 -2.15 4.91 16.55
CA TYR A 407 -1.49 6.17 16.84
C TYR A 407 -0.14 6.26 16.14
N ARG A 408 0.17 7.42 15.56
CA ARG A 408 1.49 7.75 15.01
C ARG A 408 2.08 8.92 15.77
N GLN A 409 3.27 8.72 16.33
CA GLN A 409 4.03 9.83 16.89
C GLN A 409 4.90 10.45 15.79
N LYS A 410 4.43 11.57 15.22
CA LYS A 410 5.08 12.22 14.07
C LYS A 410 6.56 12.57 14.30
N ARG A 411 6.93 12.98 15.52
CA ARG A 411 8.30 13.42 15.85
C ARG A 411 9.31 12.27 15.88
N LEU A 412 8.94 11.12 16.44
CA LEU A 412 9.81 9.96 16.57
C LEU A 412 9.58 8.91 15.46
N GLY A 413 8.55 9.09 14.63
CA GLY A 413 8.28 8.25 13.47
C GLY A 413 7.66 6.89 13.77
N PHE A 414 7.40 6.54 15.04
CA PHE A 414 6.83 5.25 15.41
C PHE A 414 5.29 5.23 15.34
N ARG A 415 4.75 4.01 15.25
CA ARG A 415 3.30 3.71 15.27
C ARG A 415 2.98 2.74 16.42
N ARG A 416 1.86 2.93 17.11
CA ARG A 416 1.40 2.10 18.25
C ARG A 416 -0.10 1.91 18.18
N THR A 417 -0.60 0.76 18.63
CA THR A 417 -1.99 0.64 19.06
C THR A 417 -2.18 1.41 20.35
N LEU A 418 -2.95 2.49 20.31
CA LEU A 418 -3.23 3.36 21.45
C LEU A 418 -4.23 2.72 22.41
N GLU A 419 -5.31 2.18 21.88
CA GLU A 419 -6.43 1.61 22.64
C GLU A 419 -6.99 0.40 21.89
N VAL A 420 -7.38 -0.63 22.65
CA VAL A 420 -8.20 -1.75 22.20
C VAL A 420 -9.40 -1.80 23.13
N ALA A 421 -10.59 -1.68 22.57
CA ALA A 421 -11.83 -1.68 23.33
C ALA A 421 -12.83 -2.66 22.72
N GLU A 422 -13.63 -3.27 23.57
CA GLU A 422 -14.86 -3.92 23.16
C GLU A 422 -16.00 -2.90 23.11
N ILE A 423 -16.99 -3.14 22.26
CA ILE A 423 -18.21 -2.35 22.19
C ILE A 423 -19.31 -3.13 22.91
N THR A 424 -19.90 -2.49 23.91
CA THR A 424 -20.94 -3.07 24.77
C THR A 424 -22.24 -2.28 24.62
N SER A 425 -23.36 -2.95 24.80
CA SER A 425 -24.68 -2.32 24.83
C SER A 425 -25.41 -2.65 26.13
N THR A 426 -26.11 -1.67 26.68
CA THR A 426 -26.98 -1.83 27.85
C THR A 426 -28.38 -1.34 27.54
N GLY A 427 -29.41 -2.05 27.99
CA GLY A 427 -30.81 -1.62 27.85
C GLY A 427 -31.77 -2.80 27.68
N ASP A 428 -32.91 -2.75 28.37
CA ASP A 428 -33.89 -3.84 28.44
C ASP A 428 -34.93 -3.80 27.29
N SER A 429 -34.87 -2.76 26.45
CA SER A 429 -35.78 -2.56 25.30
C SER A 429 -35.11 -1.78 24.18
N PHE A 430 -35.62 -1.94 22.95
CA PHE A 430 -35.09 -1.31 21.73
C PHE A 430 -34.99 0.22 21.81
N GLU A 431 -35.85 0.86 22.63
CA GLU A 431 -35.88 2.32 22.83
C GLU A 431 -34.83 2.84 23.83
N ARG A 432 -34.20 1.95 24.63
CA ARG A 432 -33.27 2.33 25.71
C ARG A 432 -31.87 1.76 25.54
N VAL A 433 -31.50 1.36 24.32
CA VAL A 433 -30.16 0.86 24.03
C VAL A 433 -29.15 2.02 24.12
N ASP A 434 -28.29 1.95 25.13
CA ASP A 434 -27.09 2.77 25.22
C ASP A 434 -25.87 1.93 24.86
N VAL A 435 -24.97 2.50 24.06
CA VAL A 435 -23.76 1.80 23.61
C VAL A 435 -22.55 2.51 24.18
N LYS A 436 -21.63 1.71 24.74
CA LYS A 436 -20.41 2.18 25.38
C LYS A 436 -19.24 1.34 24.93
N ALA A 437 -18.06 1.94 24.89
CA ALA A 437 -16.83 1.18 24.76
C ALA A 437 -16.23 0.90 26.13
N ASN A 438 -15.80 -0.35 26.33
CA ASN A 438 -14.99 -0.75 27.45
C ASN A 438 -13.55 -0.97 26.98
N THR A 439 -12.62 -0.12 27.42
CA THR A 439 -11.21 -0.21 26.99
C THR A 439 -10.53 -1.35 27.74
N LEU A 440 -10.12 -2.39 27.00
CA LEU A 440 -9.43 -3.56 27.54
C LEU A 440 -7.93 -3.29 27.66
N PHE A 441 -7.34 -2.66 26.64
CA PHE A 441 -5.91 -2.34 26.61
C PHE A 441 -5.67 -0.88 26.24
N ARG A 442 -4.64 -0.27 26.84
CA ARG A 442 -4.20 1.11 26.55
C ARG A 442 -2.68 1.22 26.56
N TRP A 443 -2.15 1.94 25.58
CA TRP A 443 -0.71 2.19 25.48
C TRP A 443 -0.23 3.16 26.55
N ASN A 444 0.81 2.74 27.27
CA ASN A 444 1.51 3.53 28.26
C ASN A 444 2.78 4.13 27.64
N ALA A 445 2.73 5.43 27.37
CA ALA A 445 3.84 6.16 26.74
C ALA A 445 5.15 6.14 27.55
N ARG A 446 5.10 5.95 28.88
CA ARG A 446 6.31 5.91 29.73
C ARG A 446 7.06 4.59 29.60
N LYS A 447 6.32 3.48 29.48
CA LYS A 447 6.88 2.13 29.35
C LYS A 447 7.04 1.68 27.90
N ASP A 448 6.45 2.44 26.97
CA ASP A 448 6.28 2.05 25.57
C ASP A 448 5.70 0.65 25.41
N ALA A 449 4.60 0.39 26.14
CA ALA A 449 3.96 -0.91 26.21
C ALA A 449 2.44 -0.77 26.19
N LEU A 450 1.75 -1.73 25.58
CA LEU A 450 0.30 -1.84 25.61
C LEU A 450 -0.09 -2.63 26.87
N GLU A 451 -0.77 -1.98 27.81
CA GLU A 451 -1.12 -2.57 29.11
C GLU A 451 -2.63 -2.85 29.18
N ARG A 452 -3.00 -3.95 29.84
CA ARG A 452 -4.39 -4.22 30.19
C ARG A 452 -4.88 -3.22 31.23
N VAL A 453 -6.03 -2.60 30.98
CA VAL A 453 -6.63 -1.55 31.84
C VAL A 453 -8.10 -1.83 32.20
N GLY A 454 -8.71 -2.84 31.59
CA GLY A 454 -10.08 -3.25 31.85
C GLY A 454 -10.28 -4.74 31.62
N GLU A 455 -11.29 -5.30 32.28
CA GLU A 455 -11.74 -6.67 32.07
C GLU A 455 -12.84 -6.72 31.01
N SER A 456 -12.91 -7.82 30.28
CA SER A 456 -13.96 -8.05 29.28
C SER A 456 -15.33 -8.16 29.96
N ALA A 457 -16.28 -7.38 29.48
CA ALA A 457 -17.69 -7.42 29.86
C ALA A 457 -18.56 -8.11 28.80
N ARG A 458 -18.08 -8.27 27.56
CA ARG A 458 -18.84 -8.91 26.47
C ARG A 458 -17.99 -9.87 25.64
N LEU A 459 -16.80 -9.43 25.21
CA LEU A 459 -16.00 -10.11 24.19
C LEU A 459 -15.70 -11.57 24.55
N VAL A 460 -15.22 -11.81 25.77
CA VAL A 460 -14.89 -13.17 26.24
C VAL A 460 -16.14 -14.04 26.27
N GLU A 461 -17.28 -13.54 26.76
CA GLU A 461 -18.52 -14.34 26.81
C GLU A 461 -19.01 -14.71 25.40
N GLU A 462 -18.92 -13.80 24.44
CA GLU A 462 -19.24 -14.11 23.05
C GLU A 462 -18.28 -15.11 22.42
N LEU A 463 -16.97 -14.98 22.68
CA LEU A 463 -15.99 -15.96 22.22
C LEU A 463 -16.26 -17.35 22.80
N LEU A 464 -16.58 -17.45 24.09
CA LEU A 464 -16.97 -18.72 24.72
C LEU A 464 -18.26 -19.27 24.11
N PHE A 465 -19.25 -18.40 23.85
CA PHE A 465 -20.50 -18.78 23.22
C PHE A 465 -20.31 -19.33 21.80
N PHE A 466 -19.57 -18.64 20.94
CA PHE A 466 -19.35 -19.05 19.54
C PHE A 466 -18.40 -20.22 19.41
N SER A 467 -17.41 -20.34 20.29
CA SER A 467 -16.46 -21.45 20.29
C SER A 467 -16.98 -22.72 20.95
N GLY A 468 -17.91 -22.59 21.91
CA GLY A 468 -18.32 -23.67 22.81
C GLY A 468 -17.24 -24.05 23.84
N MET A 469 -16.14 -23.29 23.92
CA MET A 469 -15.04 -23.54 24.86
C MET A 469 -15.41 -23.12 26.27
N THR A 470 -14.82 -23.79 27.25
CA THR A 470 -14.72 -23.29 28.61
C THR A 470 -13.69 -22.16 28.71
N ARG A 471 -13.75 -21.38 29.78
CA ARG A 471 -12.79 -20.30 30.01
C ARG A 471 -11.35 -20.80 30.06
N GLN A 472 -11.12 -21.96 30.66
CA GLN A 472 -9.80 -22.58 30.73
C GLN A 472 -9.27 -22.99 29.34
N GLU A 473 -10.13 -23.55 28.48
CA GLU A 473 -9.76 -23.90 27.10
C GLU A 473 -9.48 -22.65 26.26
N MET A 474 -10.27 -21.59 26.44
CA MET A 474 -10.03 -20.30 25.78
C MET A 474 -8.70 -19.67 26.18
N ASP A 475 -8.36 -19.70 27.48
CA ASP A 475 -7.07 -19.21 27.97
C ASP A 475 -5.91 -20.03 27.36
N GLN A 476 -6.06 -21.35 27.27
CA GLN A 476 -5.07 -22.23 26.63
C GLN A 476 -4.92 -21.97 25.12
N ASP A 477 -6.02 -21.73 24.41
CA ASP A 477 -6.03 -21.37 22.98
C ASP A 477 -5.30 -20.03 22.74
N LEU A 478 -5.56 -19.02 23.57
CA LEU A 478 -4.87 -17.72 23.51
C LEU A 478 -3.37 -17.85 23.81
N GLU A 479 -2.99 -18.64 24.81
CA GLU A 479 -1.59 -18.92 25.14
C GLU A 479 -0.88 -19.65 24.00
N GLU A 480 -1.54 -20.61 23.36
CA GLU A 480 -0.97 -21.33 22.22
C GLU A 480 -0.77 -20.43 21.00
N LYS A 481 -1.79 -19.64 20.62
CA LYS A 481 -1.64 -18.64 19.55
C LYS A 481 -0.53 -17.64 19.84
N THR A 482 -0.40 -17.22 21.10
CA THR A 482 0.72 -16.38 21.54
C THR A 482 2.08 -17.07 21.33
N ARG A 483 2.19 -18.37 21.64
CA ARG A 483 3.41 -19.16 21.39
C ARG A 483 3.73 -19.25 19.89
N ILE A 484 2.72 -19.50 19.04
CA ILE A 484 2.89 -19.56 17.57
C ILE A 484 3.36 -18.21 17.03
N LEU A 485 2.75 -17.10 17.46
CA LEU A 485 3.14 -15.75 17.06
C LEU A 485 4.59 -15.41 17.45
N ASN A 486 5.00 -15.77 18.67
CA ASN A 486 6.38 -15.57 19.12
C ASN A 486 7.38 -16.47 18.38
N TRP A 487 6.98 -17.69 18.03
CA TRP A 487 7.80 -18.58 17.22
C TRP A 487 8.00 -18.03 15.80
N MET A 488 6.93 -17.55 15.15
CA MET A 488 7.04 -16.89 13.83
C MET A 488 8.00 -15.70 13.88
N LEU A 489 7.94 -14.91 14.95
CA LEU A 489 8.86 -13.80 15.17
C LEU A 489 10.32 -14.27 15.32
N ALA A 490 10.56 -15.34 16.08
CA ALA A 490 11.90 -15.90 16.31
C ALA A 490 12.52 -16.47 15.02
N GLU A 491 11.70 -17.14 14.20
CA GLU A 491 12.12 -17.72 12.90
C GLU A 491 12.05 -16.73 11.73
N ASN A 492 11.76 -15.46 12.01
CA ASN A 492 11.69 -14.38 11.01
C ASN A 492 10.69 -14.65 9.87
N VAL A 493 9.58 -15.34 10.17
CA VAL A 493 8.43 -15.54 9.28
C VAL A 493 7.71 -14.20 9.16
N ARG A 494 7.97 -13.43 8.09
CA ARG A 494 7.49 -12.04 8.00
C ARG A 494 6.71 -11.74 6.74
N SER A 495 6.91 -12.48 5.65
CA SER A 495 6.17 -12.24 4.41
C SER A 495 4.69 -12.63 4.57
N ILE A 496 3.82 -12.06 3.74
CA ILE A 496 2.40 -12.45 3.74
C ILE A 496 2.26 -13.95 3.47
N GLU A 497 3.00 -14.45 2.50
CA GLU A 497 2.94 -15.83 2.03
C GLU A 497 3.43 -16.79 3.13
N GLU A 498 4.51 -16.44 3.83
CA GLU A 498 5.03 -17.22 4.95
C GLU A 498 4.04 -17.24 6.13
N VAL A 499 3.53 -16.06 6.52
CA VAL A 499 2.55 -15.96 7.62
C VAL A 499 1.28 -16.71 7.27
N SER A 500 0.76 -16.56 6.06
CA SER A 500 -0.44 -17.27 5.62
C SER A 500 -0.25 -18.79 5.60
N LYS A 501 0.93 -19.32 5.25
CA LYS A 501 1.21 -20.76 5.37
C LYS A 501 1.08 -21.25 6.81
N VAL A 502 1.61 -20.49 7.77
CA VAL A 502 1.52 -20.84 9.20
C VAL A 502 0.07 -20.79 9.68
N ILE A 503 -0.67 -19.73 9.34
CA ILE A 503 -2.08 -19.61 9.74
C ILE A 503 -2.93 -20.71 9.09
N ASN A 504 -2.72 -21.01 7.81
CA ASN A 504 -3.44 -22.09 7.14
C ASN A 504 -3.14 -23.44 7.79
N ALA A 505 -1.87 -23.74 8.08
CA ALA A 505 -1.47 -24.95 8.78
C ALA A 505 -2.13 -25.05 10.17
N TYR A 506 -2.30 -23.94 10.89
CA TYR A 506 -3.03 -23.93 12.15
C TYR A 506 -4.48 -24.41 12.00
N TYR A 507 -5.15 -24.04 10.91
CA TYR A 507 -6.54 -24.43 10.65
C TYR A 507 -6.69 -25.83 10.03
N THR A 508 -5.74 -26.27 9.19
CA THR A 508 -5.85 -27.52 8.44
C THR A 508 -5.14 -28.70 9.11
N ASP A 509 -3.93 -28.49 9.63
CA ASP A 509 -3.09 -29.52 10.27
C ASP A 509 -2.25 -28.92 11.41
N LYS A 510 -2.93 -28.67 12.52
CA LYS A 510 -2.34 -28.10 13.73
C LYS A 510 -1.22 -28.98 14.31
N GLU A 511 -1.34 -30.30 14.19
CA GLU A 511 -0.34 -31.23 14.73
C GLU A 511 0.98 -31.12 13.96
N ASP A 512 0.93 -31.04 12.62
CA ASP A 512 2.15 -30.81 11.84
C ASP A 512 2.75 -29.44 12.11
N LEU A 513 1.94 -28.38 12.26
CA LEU A 513 2.45 -27.07 12.63
C LEU A 513 3.24 -27.12 13.95
N LEU A 514 2.66 -27.72 14.99
CA LEU A 514 3.33 -27.87 16.28
C LEU A 514 4.59 -28.74 16.17
N GLY A 515 4.56 -29.77 15.32
CA GLY A 515 5.73 -30.58 14.97
C GLY A 515 6.82 -29.76 14.26
N ALA A 516 6.46 -28.92 13.30
CA ALA A 516 7.36 -28.05 12.55
C ALA A 516 8.02 -27.01 13.46
N MET A 517 7.25 -26.43 14.38
CA MET A 517 7.76 -25.53 15.43
C MET A 517 8.85 -26.20 16.27
N SER A 518 8.67 -27.46 16.65
CA SER A 518 9.68 -28.22 17.40
C SER A 518 10.97 -28.47 16.61
N ARG A 519 10.89 -28.48 15.27
CA ARG A 519 12.02 -28.66 14.35
C ARG A 519 12.72 -27.35 13.96
N GLY A 520 12.19 -26.20 14.35
CA GLY A 520 12.73 -24.87 14.00
C GLY A 520 12.65 -24.57 12.50
N LYS A 521 11.61 -25.07 11.82
CA LYS A 521 11.37 -24.77 10.39
C LYS A 521 9.89 -24.50 10.14
N PRO A 522 9.54 -23.56 9.24
CA PRO A 522 8.16 -23.39 8.82
C PRO A 522 7.60 -24.65 8.16
N PRO A 523 6.29 -24.90 8.30
CA PRO A 523 5.66 -26.01 7.60
C PRO A 523 5.90 -25.90 6.09
N GLU A 524 6.27 -27.02 5.47
CA GLU A 524 6.26 -27.12 4.01
C GLU A 524 4.79 -27.01 3.61
N GLY A 525 4.39 -25.84 3.08
CA GLY A 525 3.01 -25.59 2.67
C GLY A 525 2.48 -26.70 1.75
N ASP A 526 1.15 -26.79 1.67
CA ASP A 526 0.42 -27.84 0.98
C ASP A 526 1.11 -28.31 -0.32
N ARG A 527 1.42 -29.61 -0.43
CA ARG A 527 1.96 -30.25 -1.66
C ARG A 527 0.86 -30.39 -2.72
N GLY A 528 0.05 -29.35 -2.89
CA GLY A 528 -1.21 -29.39 -3.62
C GLY A 528 -1.39 -28.16 -4.51
N ALA A 529 -0.40 -27.83 -5.34
CA ALA A 529 -0.58 -26.92 -6.48
C ALA A 529 0.48 -27.05 -7.59
N GLU A 530 1.32 -28.10 -7.58
CA GLU A 530 2.11 -28.48 -8.76
C GLU A 530 1.29 -29.48 -9.59
N GLY A 531 0.30 -28.97 -10.34
CA GLY A 531 -0.40 -29.74 -11.35
C GLY A 531 -1.91 -29.62 -11.31
N VAL A 532 -2.45 -28.55 -11.89
CA VAL A 532 -3.61 -28.58 -12.81
C VAL A 532 -3.39 -27.51 -13.88
#